data_AF-A0A1G5G1J9-F1
#
_entry.id   AF-A0A1G5G1J9-F1
#
_cell.length_a   1.000
_cell.length_b   1.000
_cell.length_c   1.000
_cell.angle_alpha   90.00
_cell.angle_beta   90.00
_cell.angle_gamma   90.00
#
_symmetry.space_group_name_H-M   'P 1'
#
loop_
_entity.id
_entity.type
_entity.pdbx_description
1 polymer ?
#
loop_
_entity_poly.entity_id
_entity_poly.type
_entity_poly.pdbx_seq_one_letter_code
_entity_poly.pdbx_strand_id
1 'polypeptide(L)'
;MISITHIIAGSDPPFVVEELPSSSHGTLNSRVSRVATLDGGSVMVNSGVSESDRTITIEAEITEAQGIALEAMRARSPLVNMSTRNGFYYGAIDGISYDNGVLKLTFLVRAKSV
;
A
#
# COMPACT_ATOMS: atom_id res chain seq x y z
N MET A 1 -6.68 13.21 -1.38
CA MET A 1 -5.68 13.31 -2.46
C MET A 1 -4.51 12.39 -2.19
N ILE A 2 -4.15 11.57 -3.17
CA ILE A 2 -3.01 10.66 -3.16
C ILE A 2 -2.16 10.93 -4.40
N SER A 3 -0.85 10.82 -4.24
CA SER A 3 0.11 10.91 -5.34
C SER A 3 1.06 9.72 -5.31
N ILE A 4 1.21 9.04 -6.45
CA ILE A 4 2.14 7.92 -6.63
C ILE A 4 3.20 8.34 -7.66
N THR A 5 4.47 8.15 -7.31
CA THR A 5 5.59 8.50 -8.18
C THR A 5 6.64 7.41 -8.22
N HIS A 6 7.40 7.37 -9.31
CA HIS A 6 8.62 6.58 -9.39
C HIS A 6 9.65 7.07 -8.34
N ILE A 7 10.50 6.15 -7.88
CA ILE A 7 11.60 6.47 -6.97
C ILE A 7 12.76 7.09 -7.73
N ILE A 8 13.00 6.57 -8.94
CA ILE A 8 14.02 7.08 -9.84
C ILE A 8 13.42 8.27 -10.57
N ALA A 9 14.18 9.36 -10.68
CA ALA A 9 13.79 10.52 -11.48
C ALA A 9 13.60 10.07 -12.94
N GLY A 10 12.34 9.88 -13.34
CA GLY A 10 11.91 9.57 -14.69
C GLY A 10 11.09 10.74 -15.27
N SER A 11 10.84 10.68 -16.58
CA SER A 11 9.98 11.65 -17.27
C SER A 11 8.48 11.39 -17.10
N ASP A 12 8.10 10.30 -16.44
CA ASP A 12 6.71 9.93 -16.25
C ASP A 12 6.03 10.88 -15.25
N PRO A 13 4.83 11.40 -15.57
CA PRO A 13 4.10 12.25 -14.66
C PRO A 13 3.65 11.49 -13.41
N PRO A 14 3.51 12.18 -12.26
CA PRO A 14 2.96 11.56 -11.06
C PRO A 14 1.51 11.13 -11.31
N PHE A 15 1.14 9.97 -10.78
CA PHE A 15 -0.25 9.54 -10.75
C PHE A 15 -0.94 10.20 -9.56
N VAL A 16 -1.90 11.10 -9.82
CA VAL A 16 -2.59 11.86 -8.77
C VAL A 16 -4.09 11.65 -8.88
N VAL A 17 -4.71 11.23 -7.78
CA VAL A 17 -6.16 10.97 -7.70
C VAL A 17 -6.72 11.39 -6.34
N GLU A 18 -8.02 11.63 -6.30
CA GLU A 18 -8.75 11.78 -5.04
C GLU A 18 -9.17 10.42 -4.50
N GLU A 19 -8.93 10.20 -3.21
CA GLU A 19 -9.27 8.96 -2.54
C GLU A 19 -10.75 8.99 -2.11
N LEU A 20 -11.44 7.88 -2.33
CA LEU A 20 -12.78 7.65 -1.82
C LEU A 20 -12.74 7.37 -0.32
N PRO A 21 -13.81 7.67 0.44
CA PRO A 21 -13.89 7.41 1.87
C PRO A 21 -13.75 5.93 2.26
N SER A 22 -13.92 5.00 1.32
CA SER A 22 -13.73 3.56 1.50
C SER A 22 -12.26 3.13 1.52
N SER A 23 -11.33 4.04 1.22
CA SER A 23 -9.89 3.77 1.30
C SER A 23 -9.45 3.45 2.73
N SER A 24 -8.51 2.52 2.86
CA SER A 24 -7.93 2.08 4.13
C SER A 24 -6.42 2.25 4.12
N HIS A 25 -5.88 2.91 5.15
CA HIS A 25 -4.43 3.11 5.28
C HIS A 25 -3.73 2.03 6.11
N GLY A 26 -4.39 0.88 6.28
CA GLY A 26 -3.91 -0.24 7.08
C GLY A 26 -3.87 0.07 8.57
N THR A 27 -3.93 -0.99 9.37
CA THR A 27 -3.69 -0.91 10.82
C THR A 27 -2.32 -1.50 11.12
N LEU A 28 -1.58 -0.88 12.03
CA LEU A 28 -0.34 -1.41 12.54
C LEU A 28 -0.63 -2.54 13.53
N ASN A 29 -0.54 -3.78 13.06
CA ASN A 29 -0.75 -4.95 13.89
C ASN A 29 0.59 -5.47 14.43
N SER A 30 0.62 -5.83 15.71
CA SER A 30 1.77 -6.50 16.30
C SER A 30 1.88 -7.94 15.80
N ARG A 31 3.07 -8.37 15.42
CA ARG A 31 3.35 -9.77 15.06
C ARG A 31 3.48 -10.60 16.33
N VAL A 32 2.38 -11.24 16.72
CA VAL A 32 2.32 -12.14 17.87
C VAL A 32 2.10 -13.57 17.38
N SER A 33 3.04 -14.46 17.70
CA SER A 33 2.88 -15.90 17.50
C SER A 33 2.65 -16.60 18.83
N ARG A 34 1.88 -17.69 18.78
CA ARG A 34 1.48 -18.50 19.93
C ARG A 34 1.75 -19.95 19.60
N VAL A 35 2.47 -20.65 20.49
CA VAL A 35 2.74 -22.08 20.38
C VAL A 35 2.25 -22.77 21.65
N ALA A 36 1.36 -23.74 21.51
CA ALA A 36 0.85 -24.52 22.64
C ALA A 36 1.97 -25.39 23.22
N THR A 37 2.01 -25.50 24.55
CA THR A 37 2.97 -26.34 25.28
C THR A 37 2.32 -27.62 25.79
N LEU A 38 3.14 -28.64 26.07
CA LEU A 38 2.68 -29.97 26.53
C LEU A 38 1.97 -29.94 27.89
N ASP A 39 2.20 -28.89 28.69
CA ASP A 39 1.57 -28.67 30.01
C ASP A 39 0.20 -27.98 29.92
N GLY A 40 -0.34 -27.75 28.71
CA GLY A 40 -1.60 -27.05 28.50
C GLY A 40 -1.47 -25.52 28.54
N GLY A 41 -0.25 -24.98 28.66
CA GLY A 41 0.05 -23.57 28.50
C GLY A 41 0.27 -23.15 27.04
N SER A 42 0.84 -21.95 26.88
CA SER A 42 1.34 -21.49 25.59
C SER A 42 2.54 -20.56 25.74
N VAL A 43 3.51 -20.69 24.85
CA VAL A 43 4.56 -19.68 24.65
C VAL A 43 4.04 -18.64 23.67
N MET A 44 4.11 -17.37 24.05
CA MET A 44 3.82 -16.24 23.18
C MET A 44 5.11 -15.51 22.82
N VAL A 45 5.33 -15.30 21.52
CA VAL A 45 6.45 -14.49 21.02
C VAL A 45 5.86 -13.26 20.35
N ASN A 46 6.23 -12.08 20.85
CA ASN A 46 5.85 -10.80 20.26
C ASN A 46 7.08 -10.18 19.60
N SER A 47 7.04 -10.01 18.27
CA SER A 47 8.11 -9.40 17.48
C SER A 47 7.91 -7.90 17.24
N GLY A 48 6.96 -7.29 17.94
CA GLY A 48 6.65 -5.87 17.83
C GLY A 48 5.80 -5.53 16.62
N VAL A 49 5.89 -4.28 16.19
CA VAL A 49 5.13 -3.68 15.09
C VAL A 49 6.13 -3.09 14.11
N SER A 50 5.92 -3.30 12.81
CA SER A 50 6.67 -2.62 11.75
C SER A 50 5.74 -1.83 10.84
N GLU A 51 6.20 -0.69 10.32
CA GLU A 51 5.50 -0.01 9.23
C GLU A 51 5.43 -0.88 7.96
N SER A 52 6.36 -1.83 7.81
CA SER A 52 6.33 -2.79 6.69
C SER A 52 5.18 -3.81 6.79
N ASP A 53 4.49 -3.88 7.94
CA ASP A 53 3.30 -4.73 8.12
C ASP A 53 2.02 -4.09 7.58
N ARG A 54 2.11 -2.84 7.14
CA ARG A 54 0.97 -2.06 6.68
C ARG A 54 0.67 -2.37 5.22
N THR A 55 -0.57 -2.79 4.96
CA THR A 55 -1.16 -2.79 3.61
C THR A 55 -2.12 -1.62 3.50
N ILE A 56 -1.92 -0.81 2.47
CA ILE A 56 -2.79 0.34 2.18
C ILE A 56 -3.66 -0.05 0.98
N THR A 57 -4.97 0.12 1.12
CA THR A 57 -5.95 -0.07 0.05
C THR A 57 -6.52 1.28 -0.33
N ILE A 58 -6.28 1.71 -1.56
CA ILE A 58 -6.78 2.98 -2.09
C ILE A 58 -7.92 2.68 -3.05
N GLU A 59 -9.04 3.37 -2.84
CA GLU A 59 -10.16 3.37 -3.76
C GLU A 59 -10.32 4.76 -4.34
N ALA A 60 -10.47 4.88 -5.66
CA ALA A 60 -10.54 6.17 -6.35
C ALA A 60 -11.34 6.06 -7.65
N GLU A 61 -12.05 7.11 -8.02
CA GLU A 61 -12.64 7.22 -9.36
C GLU A 61 -11.54 7.59 -10.36
N ILE A 62 -11.39 6.79 -11.41
CA ILE A 62 -10.36 7.00 -12.43
C ILE A 62 -10.92 6.84 -13.83
N THR A 63 -10.25 7.50 -14.78
CA THR A 63 -10.45 7.25 -16.20
C THR A 63 -9.68 6.00 -16.65
N GLU A 64 -10.11 5.41 -17.76
CA GLU A 64 -9.41 4.26 -18.36
C GLU A 64 -7.94 4.59 -18.70
N ALA A 65 -7.69 5.79 -19.21
CA ALA A 65 -6.33 6.26 -19.52
C ALA A 65 -5.43 6.31 -18.27
N GLN A 66 -5.98 6.73 -17.12
CA GLN A 66 -5.28 6.70 -15.84
C GLN A 66 -4.99 5.27 -15.37
N GLY A 67 -5.91 4.34 -15.60
CA GLY A 67 -5.72 2.92 -15.29
C GLY A 67 -4.58 2.30 -16.09
N ILE A 68 -4.53 2.57 -17.39
CA ILE A 68 -3.44 2.10 -18.27
C ILE A 68 -2.09 2.68 -17.83
N ALA A 69 -2.05 3.98 -17.47
CA ALA A 69 -0.83 4.62 -16.99
C ALA A 69 -0.34 4.01 -15.66
N LEU A 70 -1.25 3.67 -14.76
CA LEU A 70 -0.93 3.05 -13.47
C LEU A 70 -0.42 1.61 -13.63
N GLU A 71 -1.00 0.83 -14.54
CA GLU A 71 -0.48 -0.51 -14.90
C GLU A 71 0.91 -0.43 -15.53
N ALA A 72 1.14 0.54 -16.43
CA ALA A 72 2.45 0.78 -17.00
C ALA A 72 3.47 1.20 -15.93
N MET A 73 3.06 2.00 -14.94
CA MET A 73 3.88 2.38 -13.79
C MET A 73 4.27 1.16 -12.95
N ARG A 74 3.30 0.30 -12.61
CA ARG A 74 3.50 -0.96 -11.88
C ARG A 74 4.48 -1.89 -12.61
N ALA A 75 4.32 -2.05 -13.92
CA ALA A 75 5.17 -2.94 -14.71
C ALA A 75 6.63 -2.46 -14.81
N ARG A 76 6.85 -1.14 -14.83
CA ARG A 76 8.20 -0.55 -14.99
C ARG A 76 8.93 -0.34 -13.68
N SER A 77 8.23 -0.20 -12.56
CA SER A 77 8.84 0.13 -11.28
C SER A 77 8.37 -0.79 -10.16
N PRO A 78 9.24 -1.70 -9.70
CA PRO A 78 8.88 -2.63 -8.63
C PRO A 78 8.67 -1.93 -7.28
N LEU A 79 9.22 -0.73 -7.12
CA LEU A 79 9.03 0.10 -5.94
C LEU A 79 8.61 1.52 -6.39
N VAL A 80 7.70 2.12 -5.64
CA VAL A 80 7.18 3.47 -5.87
C VAL A 80 7.03 4.20 -4.54
N ASN A 81 6.97 5.53 -4.64
CA ASN A 81 6.63 6.41 -3.54
C ASN A 81 5.14 6.69 -3.57
N MET A 82 4.49 6.71 -2.41
CA MET A 82 3.09 7.07 -2.26
C MET A 82 2.94 8.14 -1.18
N SER A 83 2.42 9.30 -1.59
CA SER A 83 2.03 10.38 -0.70
C SER A 83 0.54 10.31 -0.43
N THR A 84 0.16 10.33 0.84
CA THR A 84 -1.23 10.40 1.29
C THR A 84 -1.36 11.51 2.34
N ARG A 85 -2.59 11.85 2.74
CA ARG A 85 -2.81 12.75 3.88
C ARG A 85 -2.17 12.24 5.20
N ASN A 86 -1.99 10.93 5.33
CA ASN A 86 -1.48 10.28 6.55
C ASN A 86 0.06 10.13 6.57
N GLY A 87 0.73 10.59 5.53
CA GLY A 87 2.20 10.59 5.42
C GLY A 87 2.70 10.03 4.10
N PHE A 88 4.02 9.89 4.03
CA PHE A 88 4.75 9.44 2.85
C PHE A 88 5.24 8.01 3.04
N TYR A 89 4.92 7.15 2.09
CA TYR A 89 5.21 5.73 2.12
C TYR A 89 6.09 5.33 0.95
N TYR A 90 6.97 4.38 1.21
CA TYR A 90 7.83 3.73 0.24
C TYR A 90 7.45 2.26 0.18
N GLY A 91 7.23 1.70 -1.00
CA GLY A 91 6.65 0.36 -1.11
C GLY A 91 6.40 -0.08 -2.54
N ALA A 92 5.54 -1.09 -2.71
CA ALA A 92 5.22 -1.68 -4.00
C ALA A 92 3.70 -1.72 -4.23
N ILE A 93 3.28 -1.64 -5.49
CA ILE A 93 1.90 -1.91 -5.90
C ILE A 93 1.76 -3.42 -6.08
N ASP A 94 0.95 -4.05 -5.23
CA ASP A 94 0.72 -5.50 -5.24
C ASP A 94 -0.44 -5.88 -6.17
N GLY A 95 -1.51 -5.09 -6.14
CA GLY A 95 -2.75 -5.35 -6.87
C GLY A 95 -3.35 -4.06 -7.43
N ILE A 96 -3.84 -4.13 -8.65
CA ILE A 96 -4.71 -3.13 -9.27
C ILE A 96 -5.94 -3.88 -9.74
N SER A 97 -7.11 -3.40 -9.33
CA SER A 97 -8.40 -3.87 -9.83
C SER A 97 -9.21 -2.65 -10.24
N TYR A 98 -9.96 -2.78 -11.32
CA TYR A 98 -10.82 -1.73 -11.82
C TYR A 98 -12.19 -2.32 -12.10
N ASP A 99 -13.22 -1.72 -11.50
CA ASP A 99 -14.60 -2.09 -11.72
C ASP A 99 -15.46 -0.84 -11.83
N ASN A 100 -16.23 -0.72 -12.92
CA ASN A 100 -17.18 0.38 -13.15
C ASN A 100 -16.65 1.81 -12.90
N GLY A 101 -15.41 2.14 -13.29
CA GLY A 101 -14.85 3.48 -13.06
C GLY A 101 -14.10 3.63 -11.73
N VAL A 102 -14.17 2.62 -10.87
CA VAL A 102 -13.56 2.64 -9.54
C VAL A 102 -12.30 1.77 -9.56
N LEU A 103 -11.17 2.41 -9.28
CA LEU A 103 -9.90 1.77 -8.99
C LEU A 103 -9.91 1.25 -7.56
N LYS A 104 -9.42 0.03 -7.37
CA LYS A 104 -8.97 -0.52 -6.09
C LYS A 104 -7.50 -0.91 -6.21
N LEU A 105 -6.64 -0.16 -5.53
CA LEU A 105 -5.19 -0.37 -5.52
C LEU A 105 -4.74 -0.89 -4.16
N THR A 106 -3.97 -1.97 -4.16
CA THR A 106 -3.32 -2.53 -2.97
C THR A 106 -1.83 -2.18 -2.98
N PHE A 107 -1.39 -1.48 -1.95
CA PHE A 107 -0.01 -1.03 -1.77
C PHE A 107 0.61 -1.69 -0.53
N LEU A 108 1.75 -2.33 -0.72
CA LEU A 108 2.54 -2.93 0.35
C LEU A 108 3.60 -1.95 0.80
N VAL A 109 3.51 -1.51 2.06
CA VAL A 109 4.49 -0.58 2.63
C VAL A 109 5.78 -1.33 2.95
N ARG A 110 6.91 -0.74 2.56
CA ARG A 110 8.25 -1.16 3.01
C ARG A 110 8.75 -0.24 4.11
N ALA A 111 8.57 1.06 3.97
CA ALA A 111 8.97 2.05 4.98
C ALA A 111 8.07 3.29 4.92
N LYS A 112 8.02 4.04 6.03
CA LYS A 112 7.37 5.35 6.11
C LYS A 112 8.44 6.42 6.31
N SER A 113 8.41 7.48 5.50
CA SER A 113 9.20 8.69 5.76
C SER A 113 8.40 9.60 6.69
N VAL A 114 9.11 10.20 7.65
CA VAL A 114 8.58 11.04 8.75
C VAL A 114 7.62 12.10 8.24
#